data_AF-A0A2H1VAN9-F1
#
_entry.id   AF-A0A2H1VAN9-F1
#
_cell.length_a   1.000
_cell.length_b   1.000
_cell.length_c   1.000
_cell.angle_alpha   90.00
_cell.angle_beta   90.00
_cell.angle_gamma   90.00
#
_symmetry.space_group_name_H-M   'P 1'
#
loop_
_entity.id
_entity.type
_entity.pdbx_description
1 polymer ?
#
loop_
_entity_poly.entity_id
_entity_poly.type
_entity_poly.pdbx_seq_one_letter_code
_entity_poly.pdbx_strand_id
1 'polypeptide(L)'
;MSWPYFVSWCIAATYHSLVIYWFSYFAFKYSVINLDGKPIDLWCFGAVTFHLLTVIVNLKLWLHARYHTLLFVLSVVLSIVVYILFNTAYSFIYLQIDGDVLGTYIRLLQSPGFMFLNLVVVIACLLPDFVVRILSERLVRMKILQRPTEP
;
A
#
# COMPACT_ATOMS: atom_id res chain seq x y z
N MET A 1 -10.08 -1.40 -24.09
CA MET A 1 -10.50 -0.80 -22.79
C MET A 1 -11.59 0.20 -23.07
N SER A 2 -12.78 0.04 -22.50
CA SER A 2 -13.79 1.10 -22.58
C SER A 2 -13.49 2.18 -21.53
N TRP A 3 -13.84 3.43 -21.85
CA TRP A 3 -13.74 4.59 -20.95
C TRP A 3 -14.19 4.36 -19.50
N PRO A 4 -15.33 3.68 -19.21
CA PRO A 4 -15.76 3.46 -17.83
C PRO A 4 -14.79 2.62 -17.02
N TYR A 5 -14.10 1.64 -17.62
CA TYR A 5 -13.09 0.87 -16.88
C TYR A 5 -11.93 1.78 -16.47
N PHE A 6 -11.43 2.60 -17.39
CA PHE A 6 -10.34 3.54 -17.09
C PHE A 6 -10.70 4.46 -15.91
N VAL A 7 -11.89 5.06 -15.96
CA VAL A 7 -12.37 5.95 -14.88
C VAL A 7 -12.52 5.18 -13.55
N SER A 8 -13.01 3.94 -13.58
CA SER A 8 -13.09 3.10 -12.37
C SER A 8 -11.72 2.84 -11.74
N TRP A 9 -10.68 2.61 -12.55
CA TRP A 9 -9.32 2.44 -12.06
C TRP A 9 -8.76 3.75 -11.46
N CYS A 10 -9.04 4.90 -12.09
CA CYS A 10 -8.65 6.21 -11.56
C CYS A 10 -9.32 6.50 -10.21
N ILE A 11 -10.62 6.23 -10.06
CA ILE A 11 -11.34 6.42 -8.79
C ILE A 11 -10.75 5.52 -7.70
N ALA A 12 -10.46 4.26 -8.02
CA ALA A 12 -9.84 3.33 -7.08
C ALA A 12 -8.44 3.82 -6.63
N ALA A 13 -7.64 4.34 -7.57
CA ALA A 13 -6.34 4.92 -7.26
C ALA A 13 -6.45 6.15 -6.35
N THR A 14 -7.39 7.05 -6.63
CA THR A 14 -7.67 8.23 -5.79
C THR A 14 -8.11 7.82 -4.39
N TYR A 15 -9.00 6.82 -4.27
CA TYR A 15 -9.42 6.28 -2.98
C TYR A 15 -8.24 5.74 -2.17
N HIS A 16 -7.36 4.93 -2.76
CA HIS A 16 -6.17 4.42 -2.06
C HIS A 16 -5.23 5.55 -1.62
N SER A 17 -4.96 6.52 -2.51
CA SER A 17 -4.13 7.68 -2.18
C SER A 17 -4.68 8.45 -0.99
N LEU A 18 -6.01 8.69 -0.97
CA LEU A 18 -6.68 9.39 0.11
C LEU A 18 -6.61 8.62 1.43
N VAL A 19 -6.85 7.30 1.39
CA VAL A 19 -6.75 6.43 2.58
C VAL A 19 -5.32 6.45 3.14
N ILE A 20 -4.30 6.22 2.31
CA ILE A 20 -2.90 6.22 2.75
C ILE A 20 -2.54 7.56 3.40
N TYR A 21 -2.91 8.67 2.76
CA TYR A 21 -2.61 10.01 3.26
C TYR A 21 -3.31 10.31 4.60
N TRP A 22 -4.61 10.07 4.70
CA TRP A 22 -5.38 10.40 5.90
C TRP A 22 -4.98 9.53 7.10
N PHE A 23 -4.76 8.23 6.90
CA PHE A 23 -4.30 7.35 7.98
C PHE A 23 -2.90 7.75 8.45
N SER A 24 -2.00 8.06 7.52
CA SER A 24 -0.66 8.57 7.87
C SER A 24 -0.75 9.89 8.62
N TYR A 25 -1.59 10.83 8.17
CA TYR A 25 -1.80 12.12 8.82
C TYR A 25 -2.34 11.96 10.26
N PHE A 26 -3.36 11.11 10.44
CA PHE A 26 -3.94 10.88 11.77
C PHE A 26 -2.95 10.22 12.73
N ALA A 27 -2.18 9.25 12.25
CA ALA A 27 -1.18 8.61 13.09
C ALA A 27 -0.11 9.59 13.55
N PHE A 28 0.34 10.50 12.68
CA PHE A 28 1.34 11.50 13.04
C PHE A 28 0.78 12.60 13.94
N LYS A 29 -0.51 12.94 13.79
CA LYS A 29 -1.16 13.99 14.60
C LYS A 29 -1.45 13.55 16.04
N TYR A 30 -1.85 12.28 16.24
CA TYR A 30 -2.36 11.79 17.52
C TYR A 30 -1.47 10.76 18.21
N SER A 31 -0.48 10.18 17.52
CA SER A 31 0.37 9.13 18.07
C SER A 31 1.84 9.52 17.99
N VAL A 32 2.56 9.35 19.11
CA VAL A 32 4.02 9.37 19.08
C VAL A 32 4.46 8.01 18.53
N ILE A 33 4.77 7.99 17.23
CA ILE A 33 5.11 6.74 16.54
C ILE A 33 6.46 6.20 17.04
N ASN A 34 7.39 7.09 17.42
CA ASN A 34 8.68 6.74 17.99
C ASN A 34 8.61 6.45 19.49
N LEU A 35 9.32 5.41 19.91
CA LEU A 35 9.53 5.08 21.34
C LEU A 35 10.28 6.20 22.10
N ASP A 36 11.06 7.01 21.38
CA ASP A 36 11.89 8.08 21.95
C ASP A 36 11.13 9.35 22.38
N GLY A 37 9.81 9.42 22.16
CA GLY A 37 9.03 10.62 22.53
C GLY A 37 9.24 11.84 21.62
N LYS A 38 10.15 11.75 20.64
CA LYS A 38 10.54 12.88 19.78
C LYS A 38 9.53 13.12 18.65
N PRO A 39 9.26 14.40 18.31
CA PRO A 39 8.44 14.75 17.16
C PRO A 39 9.12 14.24 15.89
N ILE A 40 8.29 13.93 14.90
CA ILE A 40 8.71 13.25 13.67
C ILE A 40 8.78 14.29 12.55
N ASP A 41 9.89 14.33 11.82
CA ASP A 41 10.10 15.28 10.72
C ASP A 41 9.22 14.99 9.49
N LEU A 42 9.03 16.01 8.66
CA LEU A 42 8.30 15.91 7.39
C LEU A 42 8.88 14.84 6.46
N TRP A 43 10.20 14.65 6.48
CA TRP A 43 10.88 13.60 5.70
C TRP A 43 10.47 12.20 6.12
N CYS A 44 10.26 11.98 7.42
CA CYS A 44 9.75 10.71 7.93
C CYS A 44 8.31 10.47 7.46
N PHE A 45 7.47 11.52 7.45
CA PHE A 45 6.09 11.44 6.97
C PHE A 45 6.05 11.01 5.48
N GLY A 46 6.91 11.61 4.66
CA GLY A 46 7.09 11.20 3.26
C GLY A 46 7.53 9.73 3.17
N ALA A 47 8.54 9.33 3.92
CA ALA A 47 9.06 7.96 3.92
C ALA A 47 7.99 6.91 4.33
N VAL A 48 7.19 7.19 5.37
CA VAL A 48 6.06 6.34 5.77
C VAL A 48 5.05 6.21 4.64
N THR A 49 4.63 7.35 4.07
CA THR A 49 3.62 7.38 3.00
C THR A 49 4.08 6.60 1.77
N PHE A 50 5.34 6.78 1.36
CA PHE A 50 5.92 6.04 0.24
C PHE A 50 6.06 4.54 0.53
N HIS A 51 6.44 4.16 1.75
CA HIS A 51 6.52 2.75 2.13
C HIS A 51 5.15 2.07 2.03
N LEU A 52 4.11 2.69 2.59
CA LEU A 52 2.75 2.17 2.53
C LEU A 52 2.24 2.06 1.10
N LEU A 53 2.50 3.07 0.27
CA LEU A 53 2.16 3.06 -1.15
C LEU A 53 2.79 1.86 -1.86
N THR A 54 4.10 1.66 -1.70
CA THR A 54 4.82 0.54 -2.31
C THR A 54 4.25 -0.80 -1.86
N VAL A 55 3.97 -0.98 -0.58
CA VAL A 55 3.38 -2.21 -0.05
C VAL A 55 1.98 -2.45 -0.64
N ILE A 56 1.09 -1.45 -0.60
CA ILE A 56 -0.29 -1.58 -1.09
C ILE A 56 -0.34 -1.88 -2.59
N VAL A 57 0.45 -1.18 -3.40
CA VAL A 57 0.47 -1.39 -4.86
C VAL A 57 0.93 -2.81 -5.20
N ASN A 58 1.96 -3.32 -4.52
CA ASN A 58 2.44 -4.69 -4.70
C ASN A 58 1.40 -5.73 -4.25
N LEU A 59 0.75 -5.51 -3.10
CA LEU A 59 -0.33 -6.38 -2.62
C LEU A 59 -1.56 -6.36 -3.54
N LYS A 60 -1.91 -5.18 -4.08
CA LYS A 60 -3.00 -5.03 -5.05
C LYS A 60 -2.69 -5.75 -6.37
N LEU A 61 -1.45 -5.64 -6.85
CA LEU A 61 -1.00 -6.38 -8.01
C LEU A 61 -1.10 -7.90 -7.78
N TRP A 62 -0.68 -8.35 -6.60
CA TRP A 62 -0.79 -9.75 -6.21
C TRP A 62 -2.26 -10.20 -6.15
N LEU A 63 -3.15 -9.38 -5.60
CA LEU A 63 -4.58 -9.68 -5.53
C LEU A 63 -5.21 -9.82 -6.93
N HIS A 64 -4.87 -8.94 -7.88
CA HIS A 64 -5.43 -8.99 -9.23
C HIS A 64 -4.82 -10.09 -10.12
N ALA A 65 -3.70 -10.69 -9.73
CA ALA A 65 -3.09 -11.76 -10.49
C ALA A 65 -3.97 -13.01 -10.49
N ARG A 66 -4.27 -13.55 -11.68
CA ARG A 66 -5.00 -14.81 -11.85
C ARG A 66 -4.11 -16.04 -11.67
N TYR A 67 -2.84 -15.92 -12.05
CA TYR A 67 -1.85 -17.01 -11.98
C TYR A 67 -0.73 -16.61 -11.03
N HIS A 68 -0.60 -17.34 -9.93
CA HIS A 68 0.49 -17.17 -8.98
C HIS A 68 1.67 -18.05 -9.40
N THR A 69 2.36 -17.66 -10.47
CA THR A 69 3.62 -18.31 -10.82
C THR A 69 4.68 -17.96 -9.78
N LEU A 70 5.63 -18.88 -9.53
CA LEU A 70 6.71 -18.66 -8.57
C LEU A 70 7.49 -17.37 -8.90
N LEU A 71 7.76 -17.12 -10.19
CA LEU A 71 8.43 -15.91 -10.67
C LEU A 71 7.66 -14.62 -10.33
N PHE A 72 6.33 -14.65 -10.43
CA PHE A 72 5.50 -13.49 -10.09
C PHE A 72 5.49 -13.21 -8.59
N VAL A 73 5.35 -14.24 -7.76
CA VAL A 73 5.41 -14.06 -6.29
C VAL A 73 6.80 -13.57 -5.89
N LEU A 74 7.85 -14.13 -6.49
CA LEU A 74 9.22 -13.71 -6.24
C LEU A 74 9.47 -12.25 -6.65
N SER A 75 8.95 -11.80 -7.80
CA SER A 75 9.15 -10.40 -8.23
C SER A 75 8.43 -9.40 -7.31
N VAL A 76 7.23 -9.74 -6.83
CA VAL A 76 6.46 -8.91 -5.88
C VAL A 76 7.13 -8.86 -4.51
N VAL A 77 7.67 -9.98 -4.01
CA VAL A 77 8.41 -9.98 -2.74
C VAL A 77 9.73 -9.23 -2.89
N LEU A 78 10.44 -9.45 -4.00
CA LEU A 78 11.73 -8.82 -4.28
C LEU A 78 11.58 -7.30 -4.43
N SER A 79 10.51 -6.79 -5.04
CA SER A 79 10.28 -5.34 -5.17
C SER A 79 10.15 -4.67 -3.80
N ILE A 80 9.42 -5.30 -2.85
CA ILE A 80 9.26 -4.79 -1.49
C ILE A 80 10.60 -4.85 -0.74
N VAL A 81 11.31 -5.98 -0.84
CA VAL A 81 12.61 -6.17 -0.16
C VAL A 81 13.66 -5.19 -0.70
N VAL A 82 13.77 -5.05 -2.03
CA VAL A 82 14.69 -4.10 -2.66
C VAL A 82 14.37 -2.67 -2.25
N TYR A 83 13.09 -2.30 -2.16
CA TYR A 83 12.70 -0.98 -1.67
C TYR A 83 13.14 -0.73 -0.21
N ILE A 84 12.95 -1.71 0.68
CA ILE A 84 13.37 -1.61 2.08
C ILE A 84 14.89 -1.53 2.19
N LEU A 85 15.61 -2.39 1.47
CA LEU A 85 17.07 -2.43 1.45
C LEU A 85 17.65 -1.13 0.89
N PHE A 86 17.09 -0.61 -0.21
CA PHE A 86 17.52 0.63 -0.82
C PHE A 86 17.34 1.82 0.12
N ASN A 87 16.18 1.95 0.77
CA ASN A 87 15.95 3.02 1.74
C ASN A 87 16.84 2.89 2.98
N THR A 88 17.10 1.66 3.43
CA THR A 88 18.01 1.42 4.55
C THR A 88 19.44 1.81 4.18
N ALA A 89 19.94 1.39 3.02
CA ALA A 89 21.25 1.77 2.52
C ALA A 89 21.38 3.29 2.30
N TYR A 90 20.35 3.92 1.74
CA TYR A 90 20.29 5.36 1.55
C TYR A 90 20.32 6.12 2.88
N SER A 91 19.66 5.61 3.92
CA SER A 91 19.65 6.21 5.25
C SER A 91 21.01 6.14 5.98
N PHE A 92 21.96 5.32 5.50
CA PHE A 92 23.34 5.27 6.01
C PHE A 92 24.30 6.22 5.27
N ILE A 93 23.97 6.61 4.03
CA ILE A 93 24.84 7.46 3.22
C ILE A 93 24.53 8.92 3.57
N TYR A 94 25.48 9.57 4.25
CA TYR A 94 25.37 10.98 4.62
C TYR A 94 25.62 11.89 3.41
N LEU A 95 24.55 12.24 2.68
CA LEU A 95 24.57 13.29 1.66
C LEU A 95 23.83 14.51 2.21
N GLN A 96 24.57 15.53 2.66
CA GLN A 96 24.04 16.80 3.18
C GLN A 96 23.40 17.69 2.08
N ILE A 97 22.68 17.12 1.12
CA ILE A 97 22.14 17.90 0.01
C ILE A 97 20.76 18.49 0.35
N ASP A 98 19.93 17.90 1.22
CA ASP A 98 18.73 18.60 1.74
C ASP A 98 17.97 17.86 2.86
N GLY A 99 18.51 17.82 4.08
CA GLY A 99 17.76 17.41 5.28
C GLY A 99 18.24 16.15 5.99
N ASP A 100 17.85 16.03 7.26
CA ASP A 100 18.29 14.99 8.20
C ASP A 100 17.60 13.64 7.92
N VAL A 101 17.94 13.03 6.79
CA VAL A 101 17.49 11.68 6.39
C VAL A 101 18.30 10.56 7.05
N LEU A 102 19.34 10.93 7.81
CA LEU A 102 20.26 9.98 8.44
C LEU A 102 19.57 9.23 9.56
N GLY A 103 19.51 7.90 9.46
CA GLY A 103 18.90 7.02 10.47
C GLY A 103 17.38 7.12 10.62
N THR A 104 16.71 8.02 9.88
CA THR A 104 15.27 8.22 9.92
C THR A 104 14.51 6.93 9.59
N TYR A 105 14.87 6.25 8.51
CA TYR A 105 14.17 5.03 8.07
C TYR A 105 14.31 3.87 9.07
N ILE A 106 15.48 3.74 9.69
CA ILE A 106 15.78 2.69 10.67
C ILE A 106 14.95 2.89 11.93
N ARG A 107 14.87 4.14 12.41
CA ARG A 107 14.05 4.50 13.58
C ARG A 107 12.56 4.25 13.34
N LEU A 108 12.10 4.48 12.10
CA LEU A 108 10.73 4.17 11.67
C LEU A 108 10.45 2.66 11.68
N LEU A 109 11.36 1.84 11.15
CA LEU A 109 11.22 0.38 11.13
C LEU A 109 11.19 -0.23 12.54
N GLN A 110 11.93 0.33 13.49
CA GLN A 110 11.95 -0.12 14.88
C GLN A 110 10.69 0.28 15.67
N SER A 111 9.89 1.20 15.13
CA SER A 111 8.73 1.74 15.82
C SER A 111 7.52 0.81 15.71
N PRO A 112 6.98 0.29 16.84
CA PRO A 112 5.82 -0.61 16.81
C PRO A 112 4.55 0.09 16.27
N GLY A 113 4.43 1.40 16.48
CA GLY A 113 3.35 2.20 15.91
C GLY A 113 3.33 2.19 14.38
N PHE A 114 4.50 2.14 13.74
CA PHE A 114 4.63 2.05 12.29
C PHE A 114 4.17 0.69 11.76
N MET A 115 4.50 -0.41 12.45
CA MET A 115 4.02 -1.75 12.06
C MET A 115 2.50 -1.86 12.18
N PHE A 116 1.92 -1.33 13.26
CA PHE A 116 0.46 -1.30 13.44
C PHE A 116 -0.22 -0.46 12.35
N LEU A 117 0.34 0.70 12.04
CA LEU A 117 -0.15 1.56 10.96
C LEU A 117 -0.14 0.84 9.62
N ASN A 118 0.96 0.16 9.30
CA ASN A 118 1.07 -0.63 8.07
C ASN A 118 -0.06 -1.66 7.95
N LEU A 119 -0.31 -2.41 9.03
CA LEU A 119 -1.37 -3.42 9.07
C LEU A 119 -2.77 -2.81 8.88
N VAL A 120 -3.07 -1.73 9.60
CA VAL A 120 -4.38 -1.05 9.51
C VAL A 120 -4.61 -0.48 8.11
N VAL A 121 -3.60 0.17 7.53
CA VAL A 121 -3.68 0.78 6.20
C VAL A 121 -3.81 -0.29 5.11
N VAL A 122 -3.08 -1.41 5.22
CA VAL A 122 -3.24 -2.55 4.30
C VAL A 122 -4.66 -3.09 4.34
N ILE A 123 -5.24 -3.31 5.53
CA ILE A 123 -6.62 -3.78 5.66
C ILE A 123 -7.61 -2.76 5.08
N ALA A 124 -7.47 -1.47 5.43
CA ALA A 124 -8.36 -0.42 4.97
C ALA A 124 -8.33 -0.25 3.44
N CYS A 125 -7.17 -0.41 2.81
CA CYS A 125 -7.05 -0.32 1.35
C CYS A 125 -7.53 -1.59 0.65
N LEU A 126 -7.19 -2.79 1.12
CA LEU A 126 -7.52 -4.04 0.40
C LEU A 126 -8.97 -4.48 0.58
N LEU A 127 -9.59 -4.22 1.74
CA LEU A 127 -10.95 -4.66 2.04
C LEU A 127 -11.98 -4.22 0.97
N PRO A 128 -12.03 -2.96 0.52
CA PRO A 128 -12.95 -2.56 -0.55
C PRO A 128 -12.66 -3.24 -1.88
N ASP A 129 -11.39 -3.45 -2.27
CA ASP A 129 -11.05 -4.20 -3.49
C ASP A 129 -11.55 -5.66 -3.42
N PHE A 130 -11.41 -6.31 -2.27
CA PHE A 130 -11.95 -7.66 -2.05
C PHE A 130 -13.47 -7.68 -2.20
N VAL A 131 -14.18 -6.74 -1.57
CA VAL A 131 -15.64 -6.67 -1.63
C VAL A 131 -16.13 -6.44 -3.05
N VAL A 132 -15.53 -5.49 -3.79
CA VAL A 132 -15.89 -5.20 -5.18
C VAL A 132 -15.67 -6.42 -6.06
N ARG A 133 -14.55 -7.13 -5.88
CA ARG A 133 -14.25 -8.34 -6.65
C ARG A 133 -15.28 -9.44 -6.40
N ILE A 134 -15.53 -9.80 -5.14
CA ILE A 134 -16.48 -10.87 -4.78
C ILE A 134 -17.88 -10.53 -5.30
N LEU A 135 -18.30 -9.27 -5.17
CA LEU A 135 -19.60 -8.82 -5.66
C LEU A 135 -19.69 -8.93 -7.18
N SER A 136 -18.64 -8.52 -7.90
CA SER A 136 -18.59 -8.62 -9.36
C SER A 136 -18.68 -10.06 -9.86
N GLU A 137 -17.97 -10.99 -9.21
CA GLU A 137 -17.99 -12.41 -9.56
C GLU A 137 -19.37 -13.03 -9.27
N ARG A 138 -20.01 -12.68 -8.15
CA ARG A 138 -21.38 -13.11 -7.84
C ARG A 138 -22.40 -12.59 -8.85
N LEU A 139 -22.33 -11.31 -9.21
CA LEU A 139 -23.25 -10.69 -10.17
C LEU A 139 -23.16 -11.34 -11.55
N VAL A 140 -21.93 -11.59 -12.04
CA VAL A 140 -21.71 -12.28 -13.31
C VAL A 140 -22.26 -13.71 -13.26
N ARG A 141 -22.00 -14.45 -12.18
CA ARG A 141 -22.53 -15.82 -12.00
C ARG A 141 -24.06 -15.84 -12.02
N MET A 142 -24.73 -14.91 -11.33
CA MET A 142 -26.20 -14.82 -11.34
C MET A 142 -26.76 -14.55 -12.74
N LYS A 143 -26.12 -13.64 -13.50
CA LYS A 143 -26.55 -13.32 -14.87
C LYS A 143 -26.40 -14.51 -15.83
N ILE A 144 -25.39 -15.37 -15.62
CA ILE A 144 -25.21 -16.61 -16.40
C ILE A 144 -26.31 -17.62 -16.06
N LEU A 145 -26.63 -17.81 -14.77
CA LEU A 145 -27.69 -18.73 -14.34
C LEU A 145 -29.09 -18.31 -14.80
N GLN A 146 -29.31 -17.01 -14.99
CA GLN A 146 -30.58 -16.47 -15.49
C GLN A 146 -30.74 -16.55 -17.01
N ARG A 147 -29.70 -16.92 -17.78
CA ARG A 147 -29.88 -17.18 -19.22
C ARG A 147 -30.61 -18.52 -19.37
N PRO A 148 -31.84 -18.54 -19.94
CA PRO A 148 -32.49 -19.79 -20.28
C PRO A 148 -31.58 -20.56 -21.24
N THR A 149 -31.41 -21.86 -21.03
CA THR A 149 -30.90 -22.75 -22.06
C THR A 149 -31.90 -22.74 -23.21
N GLU A 150 -31.73 -21.84 -24.17
CA GLU A 150 -32.45 -21.88 -25.43
C GLU A 150 -32.01 -23.14 -26.20
N PRO A 151 -32.94 -24.00 -26.63
CA PRO A 151 -32.66 -25.18 -27.44
C PRO A 151 -32.25 -24.84 -28.87
#